data_AF-A0AAW1WEP5-F1
#
_entry.id   AF-A0AAW1WEP5-F1
#
_cell.length_a   1.000
_cell.length_b   1.000
_cell.length_c   1.000
_cell.angle_alpha   90.00
_cell.angle_beta   90.00
_cell.angle_gamma   90.00
#
_symmetry.space_group_name_H-M   'P 1'
#
loop_
_entity.id
_entity.type
_entity.pdbx_description
1 polymer ?
#
loop_
_entity_poly.entity_id
_entity_poly.type
_entity_poly.pdbx_seq_one_letter_code
_entity_poly.pdbx_strand_id
1 'polypeptide(L)'
;MGILPDLKEIMEASLSSSSTTKVERRVIEKNRRNQMKILYAHLNSLLPNQNSKEPQSLPEQIDEAINYIKSLEAKVQKSKQKRDSLNFDRKRSYEYCSSSSSFETARSAPGAKSPQIQIHESGSTLEVVLSTGLHNQFIFYDIIRILDQEQADVVHASFSASGDTMLHLVRAETWKF
;
A
#
# COMPACT_ATOMS: atom_id res chain seq x y z
N MET A 1 -11.87 61.32 44.06
CA MET A 1 -10.68 61.00 44.87
C MET A 1 -10.39 59.51 44.70
N GLY A 2 -9.35 59.15 43.95
CA GLY A 2 -8.86 57.76 43.93
C GLY A 2 -7.86 57.60 45.06
N ILE A 3 -8.14 56.70 46.01
CA ILE A 3 -7.22 56.34 47.08
C ILE A 3 -6.03 55.64 46.43
N LEU A 4 -4.83 56.14 46.68
CA LEU A 4 -3.59 55.53 46.18
C LEU A 4 -3.37 54.21 46.96
N PRO A 5 -3.18 53.07 46.28
CA PRO A 5 -3.01 51.79 46.96
C PRO A 5 -1.73 51.75 47.81
N ASP A 6 -1.80 51.05 48.95
CA ASP A 6 -0.71 50.96 49.93
C ASP A 6 0.49 50.19 49.34
N LEU A 7 1.71 50.62 49.67
CA LEU A 7 2.95 50.04 49.15
C LEU A 7 3.09 48.54 49.47
N LYS A 8 2.50 48.08 50.59
CA LYS A 8 2.45 46.66 50.95
C LYS A 8 1.58 45.84 49.99
N GLU A 9 0.45 46.40 49.57
CA GLU A 9 -0.52 45.74 48.69
C GLU A 9 0.06 45.55 47.27
N ILE A 10 0.79 46.54 46.78
CA ILE A 10 1.51 46.46 45.49
C ILE A 10 2.58 45.36 45.54
N MET A 11 3.32 45.25 46.65
CA MET A 11 4.40 44.27 46.78
C MET A 11 3.88 42.84 46.90
N GLU A 12 2.77 42.62 47.60
CA GLU A 12 2.11 41.30 47.69
C GLU A 12 1.49 40.86 46.36
N ALA A 13 0.82 41.76 45.63
CA ALA A 13 0.28 41.46 44.30
C ALA A 13 1.38 41.11 43.27
N SER A 14 2.55 41.74 43.39
CA SER A 14 3.73 41.46 42.55
C SER A 14 4.36 40.10 42.84
N LEU A 15 4.42 39.69 44.11
CA LEU A 15 4.90 38.36 44.52
C LEU A 15 3.93 37.25 44.12
N SER A 16 2.63 37.50 44.27
CA SER A 16 1.54 36.62 43.85
C SER A 16 1.60 36.34 42.34
N SER A 17 1.63 37.38 41.49
CA SER A 17 1.71 37.24 40.03
C SER A 17 3.02 36.58 39.55
N SER A 18 4.14 36.82 40.22
CA SER A 18 5.41 36.12 39.95
C SER A 18 5.32 34.63 40.27
N SER A 19 4.58 34.25 41.31
CA SER A 19 4.38 32.85 41.70
C SER A 19 3.44 32.11 40.73
N THR A 20 2.36 32.73 40.28
CA THR A 20 1.40 32.15 39.32
C THR A 20 2.08 31.91 37.96
N THR A 21 2.83 32.89 37.44
CA THR A 21 3.59 32.74 36.19
C THR A 21 4.70 31.68 36.28
N LYS A 22 5.29 31.46 37.47
CA LYS A 22 6.21 30.33 37.71
C LYS A 22 5.49 28.99 37.69
N VAL A 23 4.29 28.91 38.27
CA VAL A 23 3.45 27.69 38.24
C VAL A 23 2.99 27.39 36.82
N GLU A 24 2.51 28.38 36.07
CA GLU A 24 2.12 28.24 34.66
C GLU A 24 3.27 27.71 33.81
N ARG A 25 4.48 28.32 33.93
CA ARG A 25 5.68 27.82 33.22
C ARG A 25 6.00 26.37 33.57
N ARG A 26 5.86 25.98 34.84
CA ARG A 26 6.07 24.57 35.26
C ARG A 26 5.05 23.63 34.64
N VAL A 27 3.78 24.03 34.54
CA VAL A 27 2.71 23.23 33.92
C VAL A 27 2.95 23.10 32.41
N ILE A 28 3.25 24.20 31.72
CA ILE A 28 3.54 24.20 30.28
C ILE A 28 4.71 23.26 29.96
N GLU A 29 5.81 23.38 30.70
CA GLU A 29 6.98 22.53 30.50
C GLU A 29 6.70 21.05 30.85
N LYS A 30 5.87 20.78 31.87
CA LYS A 30 5.42 19.42 32.18
C LYS A 30 4.60 18.83 31.03
N ASN A 31 3.67 19.59 30.48
CA ASN A 31 2.86 19.17 29.33
C ASN A 31 3.75 18.89 28.11
N ARG A 32 4.71 19.77 27.82
CA ARG A 32 5.67 19.58 26.73
C ARG A 32 6.46 18.26 26.88
N ARG A 33 6.94 17.94 28.09
CA ARG A 33 7.65 16.68 28.36
C ARG A 33 6.74 15.45 28.26
N ASN A 34 5.50 15.55 28.73
CA ASN A 34 4.54 14.46 28.60
C ASN A 34 4.19 14.17 27.13
N GLN A 35 3.98 15.22 26.32
CA GLN A 35 3.78 15.07 24.87
C GLN A 35 4.96 14.37 24.23
N MET A 36 6.19 14.80 24.54
CA MET A 36 7.40 14.16 24.03
C MET A 36 7.48 12.68 24.42
N LYS A 37 7.16 12.33 25.67
CA LYS A 37 7.12 10.94 26.14
C LYS A 37 6.12 10.08 25.35
N ILE A 38 4.93 10.62 25.07
CA ILE A 38 3.89 9.93 24.28
C ILE A 38 4.38 9.67 22.85
N LEU A 39 5.01 10.67 22.22
CA LEU A 39 5.55 10.53 20.86
C LEU A 39 6.62 9.44 20.77
N TYR A 40 7.56 9.38 21.72
CA TYR A 40 8.56 8.32 21.75
C TYR A 40 7.95 6.93 21.96
N ALA A 41 6.97 6.81 22.86
CA ALA A 41 6.27 5.54 23.07
C ALA A 41 5.56 5.07 21.79
N HIS A 42 4.91 6.00 21.08
CA HIS A 42 4.27 5.70 19.81
C HIS A 42 5.29 5.31 18.73
N LEU A 43 6.39 6.06 18.60
CA LEU A 43 7.47 5.72 17.66
C LEU A 43 7.98 4.30 17.89
N ASN A 44 8.31 3.96 19.12
CA ASN A 44 8.84 2.64 19.49
C ASN A 44 7.83 1.51 19.21
N SER A 45 6.53 1.78 19.35
CA SER A 45 5.49 0.78 19.03
C SER A 45 5.39 0.43 17.53
N LEU A 46 5.91 1.31 16.66
CA LEU A 46 5.94 1.10 15.21
C LEU A 46 7.21 0.38 14.73
N LEU A 47 8.22 0.26 15.61
CA LEU A 47 9.46 -0.44 15.29
C LEU A 47 9.28 -1.95 15.44
N PRO A 48 10.06 -2.75 14.69
CA PRO A 48 10.10 -4.20 14.90
C PRO A 48 10.43 -4.50 16.36
N ASN A 49 9.77 -5.50 16.95
CA ASN A 49 10.02 -5.90 18.34
C ASN A 49 11.52 -6.15 18.57
N GLN A 50 12.20 -5.17 19.17
CA GLN A 50 13.56 -5.32 19.64
C GLN A 50 13.46 -6.11 20.94
N ASN A 51 13.76 -7.40 20.86
CA ASN A 51 13.83 -8.28 22.02
C ASN A 51 15.05 -7.95 22.93
N SER A 52 15.62 -6.75 22.82
CA SER A 52 16.78 -6.31 23.57
C SER A 52 16.36 -6.11 25.02
N LYS A 53 16.93 -6.93 25.89
CA LYS A 53 16.78 -6.87 27.35
C LYS A 53 17.45 -5.64 27.96
N GLU A 54 17.82 -4.65 27.14
CA GLU A 54 18.70 -3.55 27.51
C GLU A 54 18.02 -2.20 27.21
N PRO A 55 17.93 -1.29 28.19
CA PRO A 55 17.28 0.00 28.00
C PRO A 55 18.10 0.86 27.02
N GLN A 56 17.61 1.01 25.79
CA GLN A 56 18.21 1.92 24.80
C GLN A 56 18.03 3.37 25.20
N SER A 57 19.05 4.18 24.93
CA SER A 57 18.97 5.64 25.09
C SER A 57 18.03 6.27 24.06
N LEU A 58 17.50 7.47 24.36
CA LEU A 58 16.60 8.18 23.41
C LEU A 58 17.24 8.43 22.03
N PRO A 59 18.52 8.84 21.92
CA PRO A 59 19.17 9.01 20.62
C PRO A 59 19.25 7.70 19.82
N GLU A 60 19.60 6.59 20.47
CA GLU A 60 19.68 5.28 19.82
C GLU A 60 18.31 4.81 19.29
N GLN A 61 17.23 5.06 20.04
CA GLN A 61 15.87 4.76 19.57
C GLN A 61 15.50 5.56 18.31
N ILE A 62 15.93 6.82 18.22
CA ILE A 62 15.73 7.65 17.03
C ILE A 62 16.56 7.11 15.86
N ASP A 63 17.83 6.79 16.08
CA ASP A 63 18.72 6.26 15.05
C ASP A 63 18.21 4.91 14.51
N GLU A 64 17.66 4.07 15.38
CA GLU A 64 17.01 2.83 14.99
C GLU A 64 15.79 3.09 14.10
N ALA A 65 14.92 4.03 14.47
CA ALA A 65 13.78 4.41 13.65
C ALA A 65 14.20 4.93 12.27
N ILE A 66 15.26 5.74 12.21
CA ILE A 66 15.83 6.23 10.94
C ILE A 66 16.31 5.05 10.08
N ASN A 67 17.03 4.10 10.68
CA ASN A 67 17.52 2.92 9.97
C ASN A 67 16.37 2.03 9.49
N TYR A 68 15.31 1.90 10.29
CA TYR A 68 14.13 1.13 9.92
C TYR A 68 13.42 1.75 8.71
N ILE A 69 13.21 3.06 8.70
CA ILE A 69 12.63 3.79 7.55
C ILE A 69 13.45 3.53 6.28
N LYS A 70 14.78 3.70 6.34
CA LYS A 70 15.67 3.42 5.19
C LYS A 70 15.54 1.98 4.70
N SER A 71 15.41 1.02 5.62
CA SER A 71 15.23 -0.39 5.26
C SER A 71 13.89 -0.65 4.54
N LEU A 72 12.82 0.03 4.95
CA LEU A 72 11.51 -0.06 4.32
C LEU A 72 11.52 0.56 2.92
N GLU A 73 12.13 1.73 2.76
CA GLU A 73 12.32 2.38 1.45
C GLU A 73 13.07 1.47 0.47
N ALA A 74 14.16 0.84 0.92
CA ALA A 74 14.91 -0.12 0.11
C ALA A 74 14.07 -1.35 -0.28
N LYS A 75 13.25 -1.88 0.65
CA LYS A 75 12.33 -3.00 0.37
C LYS A 75 11.26 -2.63 -0.66
N VAL A 76 10.70 -1.43 -0.56
CA VAL A 76 9.74 -0.90 -1.54
C VAL A 76 10.41 -0.78 -2.91
N GLN A 77 11.60 -0.20 -2.98
CA GLN A 77 12.32 -0.03 -4.24
C GLN A 77 12.69 -1.35 -4.89
N LYS A 78 13.18 -2.32 -4.11
CA LYS A 78 13.47 -3.68 -4.60
C LYS A 78 12.22 -4.38 -5.14
N SER A 79 11.09 -4.20 -4.46
CA SER A 79 9.80 -4.77 -4.89
C SER A 79 9.30 -4.12 -6.19
N LYS A 80 9.47 -2.80 -6.34
CA LYS A 80 9.16 -2.07 -7.58
C LYS A 80 10.04 -2.55 -8.74
N GLN A 81 11.35 -2.64 -8.54
CA GLN A 81 12.30 -3.13 -9.56
C GLN A 81 11.96 -4.55 -10.01
N LYS A 82 11.64 -5.46 -9.06
CA LYS A 82 11.21 -6.83 -9.38
C LYS A 82 9.90 -6.85 -10.18
N ARG A 83 8.95 -5.99 -9.84
CA ARG A 83 7.69 -5.85 -10.60
C ARG A 83 7.97 -5.36 -12.02
N ASP A 84 8.84 -4.37 -12.18
CA ASP A 84 9.15 -3.79 -13.49
C ASP A 84 9.99 -4.73 -14.37
N SER A 85 10.93 -5.50 -13.81
CA SER A 85 11.67 -6.53 -14.57
C SER A 85 10.73 -7.61 -15.11
N LEU A 86 9.81 -8.10 -14.28
CA LEU A 86 8.77 -9.06 -14.70
C LEU A 86 7.79 -8.47 -15.73
N ASN A 87 7.65 -7.15 -15.81
CA ASN A 87 6.85 -6.49 -16.85
C ASN A 87 7.65 -6.23 -18.12
N PHE A 88 8.96 -5.99 -18.03
CA PHE A 88 9.83 -5.83 -19.19
C PHE A 88 9.96 -7.14 -19.98
N ASP A 89 10.10 -8.27 -19.30
CA ASP A 89 10.10 -9.60 -19.93
C ASP A 89 8.79 -9.88 -20.70
N ARG A 90 7.66 -9.28 -20.28
CA ARG A 90 6.36 -9.38 -20.99
C ARG A 90 6.28 -8.54 -22.27
N LYS A 91 6.95 -7.38 -22.33
CA LYS A 91 6.96 -6.56 -23.57
C LYS A 91 7.68 -7.29 -24.70
N ARG A 92 8.74 -8.04 -24.36
CA ARG A 92 9.50 -8.82 -25.33
C ARG A 92 8.76 -10.07 -25.83
N SER A 93 7.85 -10.63 -25.02
CA SER A 93 6.99 -11.74 -25.47
C SER A 93 5.80 -11.26 -26.32
N TYR A 94 5.33 -10.03 -26.13
CA TYR A 94 4.29 -9.44 -26.98
C TYR A 94 4.80 -9.03 -28.38
N GLU A 95 6.05 -8.57 -28.51
CA GLU A 95 6.64 -8.22 -29.82
C GLU A 95 6.81 -9.44 -30.75
N TYR A 96 6.93 -10.66 -30.23
CA TYR A 96 6.98 -11.87 -31.05
C TYR A 96 5.61 -12.32 -31.55
N CYS A 97 4.51 -11.81 -30.98
CA CYS A 97 3.15 -12.11 -31.46
C CYS A 97 2.58 -11.02 -32.38
N SER A 98 3.13 -9.80 -32.39
CA SER A 98 2.63 -8.69 -33.22
C SER A 98 3.28 -8.58 -34.61
N SER A 99 4.16 -9.52 -34.98
CA SER A 99 4.74 -9.59 -36.32
C SER A 99 4.29 -10.86 -37.05
N SER A 100 3.00 -10.94 -37.42
CA SER A 100 2.56 -11.89 -38.45
C SER A 100 1.36 -11.36 -39.25
N SER A 101 1.52 -10.17 -39.84
CA SER A 101 0.87 -9.88 -41.11
C SER A 101 1.87 -10.15 -42.23
N SER A 102 1.62 -11.24 -42.98
CA SER A 102 1.99 -11.48 -44.40
C SER A 102 2.82 -12.73 -44.65
N PHE A 103 2.13 -13.67 -45.31
CA PHE A 103 2.60 -14.61 -46.33
C PHE A 103 3.50 -15.80 -45.91
N GLU A 104 2.95 -16.97 -46.24
CA GLU A 104 3.49 -18.33 -46.29
C GLU A 104 5.01 -18.47 -46.17
N THR A 105 5.46 -19.21 -45.16
CA THR A 105 6.30 -20.42 -45.31
C THR A 105 6.41 -21.11 -43.96
N ALA A 106 6.06 -22.39 -43.96
CA ALA A 106 6.07 -23.30 -42.82
C ALA A 106 7.42 -23.36 -42.10
N ARG A 107 7.43 -23.05 -40.79
CA ARG A 107 8.07 -23.84 -39.71
C ARG A 107 7.38 -23.54 -38.39
N SER A 108 6.23 -24.20 -38.18
CA SER A 108 5.53 -24.22 -36.90
C SER A 108 6.45 -24.77 -35.81
N ALA A 109 6.74 -23.96 -34.79
CA ALA A 109 7.04 -24.52 -33.47
C ALA A 109 5.75 -25.20 -32.95
N PRO A 110 5.80 -26.45 -32.49
CA PRO A 110 4.60 -27.14 -32.05
C PRO A 110 4.20 -26.58 -30.68
N GLY A 111 3.04 -25.92 -30.58
CA GLY A 111 2.35 -25.80 -29.29
C GLY A 111 1.81 -24.42 -28.88
N ALA A 112 2.22 -23.31 -29.51
CA ALA A 112 1.71 -21.99 -29.12
C ALA A 112 0.31 -21.72 -29.70
N LYS A 113 -0.73 -22.25 -29.04
CA LYS A 113 -2.13 -21.90 -29.33
C LYS A 113 -2.34 -20.41 -29.02
N SER A 114 -2.93 -19.67 -29.96
CA SER A 114 -3.32 -18.28 -29.72
C SER A 114 -4.34 -18.20 -28.57
N PRO A 115 -4.30 -17.15 -27.74
CA PRO A 115 -5.29 -16.98 -26.68
C PRO A 115 -6.68 -16.84 -27.30
N GLN A 116 -7.62 -17.66 -26.83
CA GLN A 116 -9.02 -17.63 -27.28
C GLN A 116 -9.90 -17.14 -26.15
N ILE A 117 -10.65 -16.07 -26.39
CA ILE A 117 -11.65 -15.54 -25.46
C ILE A 117 -13.05 -15.85 -25.98
N GLN A 118 -13.93 -16.28 -25.08
CA GLN A 118 -15.35 -16.45 -25.31
C GLN A 118 -16.10 -15.70 -24.22
N ILE A 119 -17.12 -14.95 -24.63
CA ILE A 119 -17.94 -14.17 -23.72
C ILE A 119 -19.38 -14.63 -23.95
N HIS A 120 -20.02 -15.08 -22.89
CA HIS A 120 -21.41 -15.49 -22.88
C HIS A 120 -22.21 -14.55 -21.97
N GLU A 121 -23.23 -13.91 -22.53
CA GLU A 121 -24.14 -13.05 -21.80
C GLU A 121 -25.51 -13.71 -21.72
N SER A 122 -26.06 -13.81 -20.52
CA SER A 122 -27.39 -14.33 -20.28
C SER A 122 -28.09 -13.53 -19.17
N GLY A 123 -28.98 -12.64 -19.58
CA GLY A 123 -29.74 -11.79 -18.66
C GLY A 123 -28.86 -10.78 -17.93
N SER A 124 -28.72 -10.93 -16.61
CA SER A 124 -27.80 -10.12 -15.77
C SER A 124 -26.49 -10.83 -15.47
N THR A 125 -26.24 -12.01 -16.06
CA THR A 125 -25.02 -12.76 -15.88
C THR A 125 -24.12 -12.62 -17.10
N LEU A 126 -22.86 -12.31 -16.86
CA LEU A 126 -21.77 -12.31 -17.83
C LEU A 126 -20.77 -13.43 -17.47
N GLU A 127 -20.46 -14.30 -18.41
CA GLU A 127 -19.46 -15.35 -18.27
C GLU A 127 -18.34 -15.16 -19.29
N VAL A 128 -17.11 -15.08 -18.80
CA VAL A 128 -15.89 -14.89 -19.59
C VAL A 128 -15.05 -16.16 -19.46
N VAL A 129 -14.85 -16.85 -20.58
CA VAL A 129 -13.99 -18.02 -20.70
C VAL A 129 -12.77 -17.66 -21.54
N LEU A 130 -11.58 -17.78 -20.97
CA LEU A 130 -10.33 -17.49 -21.66
C LEU A 130 -9.42 -18.71 -21.63
N SER A 131 -8.99 -19.16 -22.80
CA SER A 131 -7.99 -20.21 -22.97
C SER A 131 -6.66 -19.58 -23.39
N THR A 132 -5.63 -19.69 -22.57
CA THR A 132 -4.28 -19.14 -22.84
C THR A 132 -3.20 -20.20 -22.68
N GLY A 133 -1.97 -19.93 -23.13
CA GLY A 133 -0.79 -20.69 -22.70
C GLY A 133 -0.42 -20.45 -21.22
N LEU A 134 0.48 -21.27 -20.68
CA LEU A 134 0.91 -21.21 -19.26
C LEU A 134 1.58 -19.88 -18.84
N HIS A 135 2.07 -19.09 -19.79
CA HIS A 135 2.79 -17.84 -19.50
C HIS A 135 1.88 -16.61 -19.27
N ASN A 136 0.55 -16.79 -19.27
CA ASN A 136 -0.44 -15.70 -19.26
C ASN A 136 -1.32 -15.66 -18.00
N GLN A 137 -0.82 -16.15 -16.86
CA GLN A 137 -1.55 -16.19 -15.58
C GLN A 137 -2.08 -14.83 -15.08
N PHE A 138 -1.55 -13.71 -15.60
CA PHE A 138 -1.96 -12.37 -15.21
C PHE A 138 -3.21 -11.87 -15.93
N ILE A 139 -3.56 -12.45 -17.09
CA ILE A 139 -4.76 -12.04 -17.84
C ILE A 139 -6.03 -12.31 -17.00
N PHE A 140 -6.00 -13.32 -16.14
CA PHE A 140 -7.06 -13.58 -15.18
C PHE A 140 -7.37 -12.37 -14.28
N TYR A 141 -6.32 -11.75 -13.73
CA TYR A 141 -6.46 -10.56 -12.88
C TYR A 141 -6.88 -9.33 -13.69
N ASP A 142 -6.44 -9.22 -14.95
CA ASP A 142 -6.87 -8.14 -15.83
C ASP A 142 -8.36 -8.24 -16.15
N ILE A 143 -8.90 -9.45 -16.37
CA ILE A 143 -10.35 -9.68 -16.56
C ILE A 143 -11.11 -9.20 -15.33
N ILE A 144 -10.72 -9.63 -14.13
CA ILE A 144 -11.39 -9.23 -12.88
C ILE A 144 -11.35 -7.71 -12.70
N ARG A 145 -10.20 -7.08 -12.98
CA ARG A 145 -10.05 -5.62 -12.87
C ARG A 145 -10.94 -4.87 -13.87
N ILE A 146 -11.07 -5.37 -15.10
CA ILE A 146 -11.97 -4.77 -16.11
C ILE A 146 -13.43 -4.89 -15.65
N LEU A 147 -13.83 -6.06 -15.13
CA LEU A 147 -15.18 -6.27 -14.63
C LEU A 147 -15.53 -5.33 -13.47
N ASP A 148 -14.60 -5.13 -12.54
CA ASP A 148 -14.74 -4.17 -11.43
C ASP A 148 -14.90 -2.72 -11.94
N GLN A 149 -14.11 -2.32 -12.95
CA GLN A 149 -14.23 -0.99 -13.58
C GLN A 149 -15.59 -0.78 -14.27
N GLU A 150 -16.15 -1.83 -14.86
CA GLU A 150 -17.46 -1.82 -15.53
C GLU A 150 -18.64 -2.09 -14.57
N GLN A 151 -18.40 -2.03 -13.25
CA GLN A 151 -19.44 -2.22 -12.22
C GLN A 151 -20.14 -3.59 -12.29
N ALA A 152 -19.43 -4.62 -12.75
CA ALA A 152 -19.91 -5.99 -12.75
C ALA A 152 -19.36 -6.73 -11.51
N ASP A 153 -20.25 -7.26 -10.68
CA ASP A 153 -19.87 -7.96 -9.46
C ASP A 153 -19.42 -9.39 -9.77
N VAL A 154 -18.21 -9.77 -9.37
CA VAL A 154 -17.64 -11.08 -9.70
C VAL A 154 -18.15 -12.13 -8.70
N VAL A 155 -19.12 -12.93 -9.14
CA VAL A 155 -19.77 -13.97 -8.32
C VAL A 155 -18.96 -15.26 -8.27
N HIS A 156 -18.28 -15.61 -9.36
CA HIS A 156 -17.47 -16.83 -9.43
C HIS A 156 -16.25 -16.65 -10.31
N ALA A 157 -15.08 -17.06 -9.82
CA ALA A 157 -13.84 -17.00 -10.56
C ALA A 157 -13.03 -18.27 -10.31
N SER A 158 -12.62 -18.93 -11.38
CA SER A 158 -11.83 -20.16 -11.31
C SER A 158 -10.85 -20.25 -12.47
N PHE A 159 -9.79 -21.01 -12.28
CA PHE A 159 -8.86 -21.35 -13.35
C PHE A 159 -8.44 -22.81 -13.23
N SER A 160 -8.07 -23.41 -14.36
CA SER A 160 -7.51 -24.75 -14.41
C SER A 160 -6.39 -24.81 -15.43
N ALA A 161 -5.37 -25.61 -15.13
CA ALA A 161 -4.28 -25.90 -16.04
C ALA A 161 -4.44 -27.32 -16.59
N SER A 162 -4.34 -27.46 -17.91
CA SER A 162 -4.39 -28.74 -18.61
C SER A 162 -3.32 -28.76 -19.69
N GLY A 163 -2.28 -29.57 -19.49
CA GLY A 163 -1.09 -29.58 -20.35
C GLY A 163 -0.45 -28.19 -20.44
N ASP A 164 -0.25 -27.70 -21.66
CA ASP A 164 0.33 -26.38 -21.93
C ASP A 164 -0.71 -25.25 -22.01
N THR A 165 -1.96 -25.53 -21.63
CA THR A 165 -3.07 -24.57 -21.67
C THR A 165 -3.62 -24.29 -20.28
N MET A 166 -3.98 -23.03 -20.05
CA MET A 166 -4.64 -22.54 -18.86
C MET A 166 -6.00 -21.98 -19.26
N LEU A 167 -7.04 -22.54 -18.66
CA LEU A 167 -8.43 -22.11 -18.81
C LEU A 167 -8.79 -21.23 -17.63
N HIS A 168 -9.34 -20.07 -17.93
CA HIS A 168 -9.84 -19.10 -16.97
C HIS A 168 -11.35 -18.97 -17.17
N LEU A 169 -12.10 -19.01 -16.08
CA LEU A 169 -13.55 -18.87 -16.08
C LEU A 169 -13.92 -17.82 -15.03
N VAL A 170 -14.49 -16.71 -15.47
CA VAL A 170 -14.98 -15.63 -14.61
C VAL A 170 -16.45 -15.40 -14.91
N ARG A 171 -17.29 -15.46 -13.90
CA ARG A 171 -18.71 -15.16 -13.96
C ARG A 171 -18.98 -13.95 -13.08
N ALA A 172 -19.61 -12.95 -13.69
CA ALA A 172 -20.00 -11.72 -13.04
C ALA A 172 -21.50 -11.46 -13.23
N GLU A 173 -22.07 -10.69 -12.32
CA GLU A 173 -23.44 -10.20 -12.41
C GLU A 173 -23.43 -8.68 -12.59
N THR A 174 -24.16 -8.21 -13.58
CA THR A 174 -24.35 -6.78 -13.82
C THR A 174 -25.54 -6.30 -12.99
N TRP A 175 -25.35 -5.19 -12.28
CA TRP A 175 -26.47 -4.53 -11.60
C TRP A 175 -27.43 -3.98 -12.65
N LYS A 176 -28.65 -4.53 -12.70
CA LYS A 176 -29.73 -3.96 -13.51
C LYS A 176 -30.23 -2.68 -12.84
N PHE A 177 -30.10 -1.55 -13.52
CA PHE A 177 -30.84 -0.32 -13.23
C PHE A 177 -32.27 -0.42 -13.76
#